data_AF-A0A6G0VUV9-F1
#
_entry.id   AF-A0A6G0VUV9-F1
#
_cell.length_a   1.000
_cell.length_b   1.000
_cell.length_c   1.000
_cell.angle_alpha   90.00
_cell.angle_beta   90.00
_cell.angle_gamma   90.00
#
_symmetry.space_group_name_H-M   'P 1'
#
loop_
_entity.id
_entity.type
_entity.pdbx_description
1 polymer ?
#
loop_
_entity_poly.entity_id
_entity_poly.type
_entity_poly.pdbx_seq_one_letter_code
_entity_poly.pdbx_strand_id
1 'polypeptide(L)' 'TEEAPKYLGVRTDRTLTFRQHLQSVKDKIKTRNNIIAKLAGTNWGYHANVLRTSALALVYRVAEYCAPV' A
#
# COMPACT_ATOMS: atom_id res chain seq x y z
N THR A 1 23.09 9.73 12.36
CA THR A 1 22.67 9.68 10.94
C THR A 1 21.59 8.64 10.83
N GLU A 2 20.38 9.00 10.37
CA GLU A 2 19.34 7.99 10.09
C GLU A 2 19.88 7.02 9.03
N GLU A 3 19.86 5.71 9.29
CA GLU A 3 20.36 4.69 8.35
C GLU A 3 19.54 4.62 7.05
N ALA A 4 18.32 5.16 7.06
CA ALA A 4 17.43 5.27 5.90
C ALA A 4 16.55 6.52 5.99
N PRO A 5 17.07 7.71 5.62
CA PRO A 5 16.31 8.95 5.66
C PRO A 5 15.03 8.85 4.82
N LYS A 6 13.99 9.56 5.26
CA LYS A 6 12.70 9.62 4.56
C LYS A 6 12.57 10.91 3.75
N TYR A 7 12.46 10.77 2.43
CA TYR A 7 12.26 11.88 1.50
C TYR A 7 10.99 11.65 0.68
N LEU A 8 10.10 12.65 0.63
CA LEU A 8 8.80 12.58 -0.07
C LEU A 8 8.00 11.31 0.26
N GLY A 9 8.05 10.84 1.51
CA GLY A 9 7.34 9.61 1.89
C GLY A 9 8.08 8.29 1.61
N VAL A 10 9.18 8.33 0.86
CA VAL A 10 10.02 7.19 0.49
C VAL A 10 11.22 7.09 1.43
N ARG A 11 11.59 5.87 1.85
CA ARG A 11 12.81 5.65 2.62
C ARG A 11 13.90 5.14 1.70
N THR A 12 14.99 5.90 1.64
CA THR A 12 16.16 5.59 0.81
C THR A 12 17.28 5.14 1.72
N ASP A 13 17.69 3.88 1.63
CA ASP A 13 18.96 3.43 2.19
C ASP A 13 20.13 3.93 1.32
N ARG A 14 21.34 3.95 1.90
CA ARG A 14 22.55 4.40 1.22
C ARG A 14 22.82 3.68 -0.12
N THR A 15 22.37 2.43 -0.24
CA THR A 15 22.54 1.60 -1.44
C THR A 15 21.34 1.64 -2.39
N LEU A 16 20.33 2.46 -2.12
CA LEU A 16 19.09 2.58 -2.92
C LEU A 16 18.40 1.23 -3.18
N THR A 17 18.45 0.31 -2.22
CA THR A 17 17.76 -0.99 -2.29
C THR A 17 16.28 -0.89 -1.94
N PHE A 18 15.87 0.18 -1.28
CA PHE A 18 14.52 0.45 -0.78
C PHE A 18 13.94 -0.65 0.12
N ARG A 19 14.76 -1.56 0.66
CA ARG A 19 14.28 -2.75 1.40
C ARG A 19 13.39 -2.38 2.58
N GLN A 20 13.80 -1.39 3.38
CA GLN A 20 13.03 -0.90 4.52
C GLN A 20 11.75 -0.18 4.08
N HIS A 21 11.78 0.50 2.92
CA HIS A 21 10.59 1.14 2.36
C HIS A 21 9.58 0.09 1.89
N LEU A 22 10.01 -0.87 1.07
CA LEU A 22 9.20 -1.96 0.53
C LEU A 22 8.56 -2.79 1.64
N GLN A 23 9.29 -3.09 2.72
CA GLN A 23 8.73 -3.81 3.86
C GLN A 23 7.53 -3.07 4.46
N SER A 24 7.63 -1.77 4.72
CA SER A 24 6.49 -1.02 5.24
C SER A 24 5.39 -0.75 4.21
N VAL A 25 5.70 -0.66 2.92
CA VAL A 25 4.68 -0.60 1.87
C VAL A 25 3.88 -1.91 1.84
N LYS A 26 4.56 -3.05 1.90
CA LYS A 26 3.93 -4.37 2.01
C LYS A 26 3.00 -4.45 3.22
N ASP A 27 3.46 -4.03 4.39
CA ASP A 27 2.65 -4.09 5.62
C ASP A 27 1.42 -3.16 5.52
N LYS A 28 1.59 -1.96 4.97
CA LYS A 28 0.48 -1.02 4.68
C LYS A 28 -0.54 -1.60 3.69
N ILE A 29 -0.07 -2.26 2.62
CA ILE A 29 -0.92 -2.91 1.62
C ILE A 29 -1.68 -4.07 2.26
N LYS A 30 -1.00 -4.91 3.05
CA LYS A 30 -1.61 -6.05 3.74
C LYS A 30 -2.79 -5.63 4.63
N THR A 31 -2.60 -4.60 5.46
CA THR A 31 -3.67 -4.08 6.31
C THR A 31 -4.89 -3.61 5.51
N ARG A 32 -4.68 -2.96 4.36
CA ARG A 32 -5.77 -2.49 3.50
C ARG A 32 -6.45 -3.61 2.73
N ASN A 33 -5.70 -4.59 2.26
CA ASN A 33 -6.27 -5.80 1.65
C ASN A 33 -7.15 -6.56 2.65
N ASN A 34 -6.79 -6.60 3.94
CA ASN A 34 -7.65 -7.22 4.95
C ASN A 34 -9.01 -6.51 5.07
N ILE A 35 -9.08 -5.19 4.89
CA ILE A 35 -10.34 -4.44 4.87
C ILE A 35 -11.17 -4.85 3.66
N ILE A 36 -10.58 -4.90 2.47
CA ILE A 36 -11.27 -5.31 1.24
C ILE A 36 -11.78 -6.77 1.37
N ALA A 37 -10.93 -7.66 1.89
CA ALA A 37 -11.30 -9.05 2.14
C ALA A 37 -12.47 -9.17 3.13
N LYS A 38 -12.48 -8.33 4.17
CA LYS A 38 -13.59 -8.30 5.13
C LYS A 38 -14.88 -7.82 4.48
N LEU A 39 -14.85 -6.76 3.67
CA LEU A 39 -16.03 -6.25 2.95
C LEU A 39 -16.57 -7.29 1.96
N ALA A 40 -15.69 -7.97 1.23
CA ALA A 40 -16.06 -9.02 0.28
C ALA A 40 -16.75 -10.23 0.94
N GLY A 41 -16.46 -10.51 2.22
CA GLY A 41 -17.07 -11.59 2.99
C GLY A 41 -18.34 -11.20 3.76
N THR A 42 -18.93 -10.03 3.51
CA THR A 42 -20.14 -9.55 4.22
C THR A 42 -21.25 -9.18 3.25
N ASN A 43 -22.51 -9.14 3.71
CA ASN A 43 -23.62 -8.63 2.90
C ASN A 43 -23.61 -7.09 2.74
N TRP A 44 -22.66 -6.39 3.34
CA TRP A 44 -22.57 -4.94 3.28
C TRP A 44 -21.33 -4.50 2.48
N GLY A 45 -21.52 -3.80 1.36
CA GLY A 45 -20.40 -3.32 0.53
C GLY A 45 -19.74 -4.38 -0.36
N TYR A 46 -20.39 -5.53 -0.59
CA TYR A 46 -19.87 -6.63 -1.43
C TYR A 46 -20.02 -6.41 -2.94
N HIS A 47 -20.71 -5.36 -3.36
CA HIS A 47 -20.90 -5.09 -4.78
C HIS A 47 -19.54 -4.92 -5.48
N ALA A 48 -19.36 -5.61 -6.61
CA ALA A 48 -18.08 -5.65 -7.32
C ALA A 48 -17.53 -4.25 -7.63
N ASN A 49 -18.39 -3.29 -8.00
CA ASN A 49 -17.98 -1.91 -8.25
C ASN A 49 -17.41 -1.21 -7.00
N VAL A 50 -18.02 -1.45 -5.84
CA VAL A 50 -17.58 -0.89 -4.55
C VAL A 50 -16.25 -1.50 -4.15
N LEU A 51 -16.09 -2.82 -4.26
CA LEU A 51 -14.83 -3.51 -3.98
C LEU A 51 -13.70 -3.04 -4.90
N ARG A 52 -13.97 -2.90 -6.21
CA ARG A 52 -13.00 -2.39 -7.19
C ARG A 52 -12.56 -0.97 -6.85
N THR A 53 -13.52 -0.07 -6.64
CA THR A 53 -13.22 1.35 -6.33
C THR A 53 -12.47 1.47 -5.01
N SER A 54 -12.86 0.68 -4.01
CA SER A 54 -12.20 0.65 -2.70
C SER A 54 -10.77 0.09 -2.79
N ALA A 55 -10.54 -0.95 -3.59
CA ALA A 55 -9.20 -1.48 -3.84
C ALA A 55 -8.30 -0.43 -4.51
N LEU A 56 -8.79 0.26 -5.55
CA LEU A 56 -8.06 1.35 -6.20
C LEU A 56 -7.71 2.47 -5.21
N ALA A 57 -8.71 2.94 -4.47
CA ALA A 57 -8.58 4.07 -3.55
C ALA A 57 -7.73 3.76 -2.31
N LEU A 58 -7.71 2.51 -1.82
CA LEU A 58 -7.00 2.15 -0.59
C LEU A 58 -5.65 1.50 -0.88
N VAL A 59 -5.63 0.53 -1.78
CA VAL A 59 -4.48 -0.36 -2.01
C VAL A 59 -3.57 0.22 -3.08
N TYR A 60 -4.11 0.45 -4.29
CA TYR A 60 -3.30 0.88 -5.44
C TYR A 60 -2.62 2.22 -5.21
N ARG A 61 -3.30 3.20 -4.60
CA ARG A 61 -2.68 4.50 -4.27
C ARG A 61 -1.36 4.39 -3.49
N VAL A 62 -1.16 3.32 -2.71
CA VAL A 62 0.07 3.12 -1.92
C VAL A 62 1.08 2.26 -2.65
N ALA A 63 0.62 1.34 -3.50
CA ALA A 63 1.50 0.56 -4.35
C ALA A 63 2.11 1.43 -5.47
N GLU A 64 1.33 2.33 -6.06
CA GLU A 64 1.71 3.08 -7.27
C GLU A 64 2.49 4.36 -6.97
N TYR A 65 2.38 4.94 -5.77
CA TYR A 65 3.03 6.21 -5.42
C TYR A 65 4.56 6.21 -5.64
N CYS A 66 5.20 5.04 -5.60
CA CYS A 66 6.65 4.89 -5.80
C CYS A 66 7.01 4.03 -7.01
N ALA A 67 6.03 3.70 -7.86
CA ALA A 67 6.30 3.00 -9.11
C ALA A 67 6.85 4.01 -10.14
N PRO A 68 7.93 3.70 -10.87
CA PRO A 68 8.34 4.51 -12.01
C PRO A 68 7.24 4.45 -13.09
N VAL A 69 6.85 5.61 -13.63
CA VAL A 69 5.97 5.76 -14.80
C VAL A 69 6.75 5.65 -16.10
#